data_AF-A0A242NXP3-F1
#
_entry.id   AF-A0A242NXP3-F1
#
_cell.length_a   1.000
_cell.length_b   1.000
_cell.length_c   1.000
_cell.angle_alpha   90.00
_cell.angle_beta   90.00
_cell.angle_gamma   90.00
#
_symmetry.space_group_name_H-M   'P 1'
#
loop_
_entity.id
_entity.type
_entity.pdbx_description
1 polymer ?
#
loop_
_entity_poly.entity_id
_entity_poly.type
_entity_poly.pdbx_seq_one_letter_code
_entity_poly.pdbx_strand_id
1 'polypeptide(L)' 'MVLCPLCKGTFPIVEGVESTSVHGKYPAVEGMKTACGAKLIASQTEYQLE' A
#
# COMPACT_ATOMS: atom_id res chain seq x y z
N MET A 1 4.90 4.58 1.65
CA MET A 1 4.82 4.35 3.11
C MET A 1 3.57 5.01 3.64
N VAL A 2 3.06 4.59 4.79
CA VAL A 2 1.79 5.08 5.36
C VAL A 2 1.89 5.30 6.86
N LEU A 3 1.25 6.36 7.36
CA LEU A 3 1.15 6.66 8.78
C LEU A 3 0.17 5.70 9.45
N CYS A 4 0.62 4.98 10.48
CA CYS A 4 -0.25 4.18 11.34
C CYS A 4 -0.60 4.99 12.60
N PRO A 5 -1.87 5.35 12.84
CA PRO A 5 -2.26 6.15 14.01
C PRO A 5 -2.10 5.39 15.34
N LEU A 6 -2.16 4.06 15.32
CA LEU A 6 -1.97 3.23 16.51
C LEU A 6 -0.49 3.17 16.92
N CYS A 7 0.41 2.94 15.96
CA CYS A 7 1.86 2.87 16.20
C CYS A 7 2.53 4.25 16.29
N LYS A 8 1.83 5.32 15.85
CA LYS A 8 2.35 6.69 15.76
C LYS A 8 3.62 6.81 14.92
N GLY A 9 3.67 6.09 13.79
CA GLY A 9 4.83 6.04 12.92
C GLY A 9 4.48 5.71 11.47
N THR A 10 5.46 5.87 10.58
CA THR A 10 5.32 5.63 9.14
C THR A 10 5.95 4.30 8.77
N PHE A 11 5.18 3.43 8.12
CA PHE A 11 5.61 2.06 7.79
C PHE A 11 5.47 1.78 6.29
N PRO A 12 6.36 0.96 5.70
CA PRO A 12 6.18 0.49 4.34
C PRO A 12 4.99 -0.47 4.24
N ILE A 13 4.37 -0.50 3.06
CA ILE A 13 3.39 -1.52 2.67
C ILE A 13 4.20 -2.72 2.15
N VAL A 14 3.89 -3.93 2.58
CA VAL A 14 4.69 -5.14 2.31
C VAL A 14 4.01 -6.14 1.37
N GLU A 15 2.80 -5.82 0.92
CA GLU A 15 2.04 -6.58 -0.07
C GLU A 15 1.79 -5.72 -1.32
N GLY A 16 1.50 -6.37 -2.46
CA GLY A 16 1.22 -5.71 -3.73
C GLY A 16 0.49 -6.64 -4.69
N VAL A 17 -0.18 -6.07 -5.71
CA VAL A 17 -0.90 -6.83 -6.74
C VAL A 17 0.10 -7.33 -7.79
N GLU A 18 0.33 -8.64 -7.84
CA GLU A 18 1.33 -9.25 -8.72
C GLU A 18 0.91 -9.32 -10.20
N SER A 19 -0.38 -9.16 -10.51
CA SER A 19 -0.89 -9.24 -11.88
C SER A 19 -0.48 -8.06 -12.77
N THR A 20 0.03 -6.98 -12.18
CA THR A 20 0.52 -5.81 -12.91
C THR A 20 1.71 -5.17 -12.20
N SER A 21 2.63 -4.60 -12.96
CA SER A 21 3.74 -3.84 -12.40
C SER A 21 3.76 -2.43 -12.96
N VAL A 22 3.92 -1.44 -12.08
CA VAL A 22 4.04 -0.02 -12.43
C VAL A 22 5.44 0.41 -12.06
N HIS A 23 6.23 0.80 -13.06
CA HIS A 23 7.66 1.11 -12.89
C HIS A 23 8.43 0.02 -12.13
N GLY A 24 8.14 -1.25 -12.42
CA GLY A 24 8.79 -2.41 -11.78
C GLY A 24 8.36 -2.67 -10.33
N LYS A 25 7.26 -2.05 -9.86
CA LYS A 25 6.69 -2.28 -8.53
C LYS A 25 5.25 -2.77 -8.63
N TYR A 26 4.88 -3.69 -7.75
CA TYR A 26 3.49 -4.11 -7.63
C TYR A 26 2.67 -3.03 -6.93
N PRO A 27 1.54 -2.58 -7.50
CA PRO A 27 0.66 -1.59 -6.88
C PRO A 27 0.14 -2.09 -5.53
N ALA A 28 0.12 -1.19 -4.55
CA ALA A 28 -0.55 -1.43 -3.28
C ALA A 28 -2.01 -0.96 -3.35
N VAL A 29 -2.92 -1.76 -2.79
CA VAL A 29 -4.37 -1.48 -2.75
C VAL A 29 -4.93 -1.63 -1.34
N GLU A 30 -6.16 -1.17 -1.14
CA GLU A 30 -6.85 -1.24 0.16
C GLU A 30 -6.84 -2.65 0.76
N GLY A 31 -6.66 -2.71 2.08
CA GLY A 31 -6.65 -3.97 2.84
C GLY A 31 -5.29 -4.65 2.93
N MET A 32 -4.30 -4.25 2.12
CA MET A 32 -2.95 -4.81 2.13
C MET A 32 -2.19 -4.52 3.42
N LYS A 33 -1.30 -5.42 3.83
CA LYS A 33 -0.54 -5.30 5.07
C LYS A 33 0.60 -4.29 4.98
N THR A 34 0.79 -3.58 6.07
CA THR A 34 1.99 -2.79 6.35
C THR A 34 2.96 -3.56 7.24
N ALA A 35 4.21 -3.09 7.32
CA ALA A 35 5.24 -3.74 8.14
C ALA A 35 4.93 -3.76 9.65
N CYS A 36 4.03 -2.90 10.15
CA CYS A 36 3.55 -2.96 11.53
C CYS A 36 2.35 -3.91 11.72
N GLY A 37 1.92 -4.61 10.66
CA GLY A 37 0.80 -5.56 10.69
C GLY A 37 -0.59 -4.93 10.49
N ALA A 38 -0.68 -3.61 10.34
CA ALA A 38 -1.93 -2.92 10.05
C ALA A 38 -2.37 -3.12 8.59
N LYS A 39 -3.67 -2.98 8.32
CA LYS A 39 -4.21 -2.94 6.95
C LYS A 39 -4.15 -1.53 6.39
N LEU A 40 -3.80 -1.42 5.12
CA LEU A 40 -3.78 -0.19 4.35
C LEU A 40 -5.21 0.32 4.15
N ILE A 41 -5.41 1.62 4.41
CA ILE A 41 -6.58 2.38 4.00
C ILE A 41 -6.12 3.23 2.82
N ALA A 42 -6.67 3.02 1.63
CA ALA A 42 -6.19 3.70 0.44
C ALA A 42 -6.72 5.14 0.38
N SER A 43 -5.88 6.09 -0.02
CA SER A 43 -6.29 7.48 -0.24
C SER A 43 -6.94 7.71 -1.61
N GLN A 44 -6.81 6.75 -2.53
CA GLN A 44 -7.36 6.80 -3.87
C GLN A 44 -8.01 5.46 -4.23
N THR A 45 -9.00 5.51 -5.13
CA THR A 45 -9.76 4.34 -5.59
C THR A 45 -9.38 3.90 -7.00
N GLU A 46 -8.64 4.72 -7.73
CA GLU A 46 -8.30 4.48 -9.13
C GLU A 46 -6.87 4.90 -9.42
N TYR A 47 -6.25 4.24 -10.40
CA TYR A 47 -4.94 4.58 -10.93
C TYR A 47 -4.96 4.37 -12.45
N GLN A 48 -4.51 5.37 -13.21
CA GLN A 48 -4.45 5.33 -14.67
C GLN A 48 -3.01 5.02 -15.11
N LEU A 49 -2.86 4.06 -16.02
CA LEU A 49 -1.59 3.73 -16.67
C LEU A 49 -1.50 4.58 -17.96
N GLU A 50 -0.56 5.51 -18.00
CA GLU A 50 -0.21 6.28 -19.21
C GLU A 50 0.82 5.52 -20.07
#